data_AF-A0A2A2KIW4-F1
#
_entry.id   AF-A0A2A2KIW4-F1
#
_cell.length_a   1.000
_cell.length_b   1.000
_cell.length_c   1.000
_cell.angle_alpha   90.00
_cell.angle_beta   90.00
_cell.angle_gamma   90.00
#
_symmetry.space_group_name_H-M   'P 1'
#
loop_
_entity.id
_entity.type
_entity.pdbx_description
1 polymer ?
#
loop_
_entity_poly.entity_id
_entity_poly.type
_entity_poly.pdbx_seq_one_letter_code
_entity_poly.pdbx_strand_id
1 'polypeptide(L)' 'MLGGIVFLFHQLGAFLGGWLGGVVYDQTGSYDLVWQISILLSLLAAALNWPSASIPPLAAVITKHISSAMMADM' A
#
# COMPACT_ATOMS: atom_id res chain seq x y z
N MET A 1 -9.74 12.02 -10.75
CA MET A 1 -10.35 10.74 -11.19
C MET A 1 -9.60 9.51 -10.67
N LEU A 2 -8.26 9.48 -10.72
CA LEU A 2 -7.45 8.34 -10.23
C LEU A 2 -7.75 7.93 -8.77
N GLY A 3 -7.79 8.88 -7.83
CA GLY A 3 -8.03 8.59 -6.41
C GLY A 3 -9.39 7.92 -6.13
N GLY A 4 -10.46 8.31 -6.84
CA GLY A 4 -11.78 7.69 -6.70
C GLY A 4 -11.81 6.25 -7.21
N ILE A 5 -11.11 5.97 -8.31
CA ILE A 5 -10.96 4.62 -8.86
C ILE A 5 -10.15 3.74 -7.90
N VAL A 6 -9.02 4.25 -7.37
CA VAL A 6 -8.21 3.54 -6.37
C VAL A 6 -9.03 3.22 -5.12
N PHE A 7 -9.80 4.19 -4.61
CA PHE A 7 -10.65 4.00 -3.45
C PHE A 7 -11.74 2.94 -3.69
N LEU A 8 -12.38 2.95 -4.87
CA LEU A 8 -13.36 1.93 -5.24
C LEU A 8 -12.76 0.51 -5.19
N PHE A 9 -11.59 0.31 -5.80
CA PHE A 9 -10.91 -0.99 -5.76
C PHE A 9 -10.47 -1.39 -4.35
N HIS A 10 -10.13 -0.42 -3.49
CA HIS A 10 -9.84 -0.69 -2.10
C HIS A 10 -11.07 -1.22 -1.35
N GLN A 11 -12.23 -0.59 -1.53
CA GLN A 11 -13.49 -1.03 -0.92
C GLN A 11 -13.93 -2.41 -1.42
N LEU A 12 -13.81 -2.65 -2.73
CA LEU A 12 -14.08 -3.96 -3.32
C LEU A 12 -13.12 -5.03 -2.79
N GLY A 13 -11.83 -4.70 -2.64
CA GLY A 13 -10.84 -5.61 -2.06
C GLY A 13 -11.19 -5.99 -0.61
N ALA A 14 -11.56 -5.03 0.23
CA ALA A 14 -11.96 -5.29 1.62
C ALA A 14 -13.21 -6.17 1.70
N PHE A 15 -14.22 -5.89 0.85
CA PHE A 15 -15.43 -6.69 0.78
C PHE A 15 -15.14 -8.13 0.30
N LEU A 16 -14.44 -8.28 -0.82
CA LEU A 16 -14.12 -9.59 -1.39
C LEU A 16 -13.23 -10.41 -0.47
N GLY A 17 -12.26 -9.79 0.23
CA GLY A 17 -11.41 -10.48 1.19
C GLY A 17 -12.21 -11.11 2.33
N GLY A 18 -13.13 -10.37 2.93
CA GLY A 18 -13.99 -10.89 4.00
C GLY A 18 -15.02 -11.92 3.49
N TRP A 19 -15.69 -11.61 2.38
CA TRP A 19 -16.74 -12.48 1.83
C TRP A 19 -16.19 -13.81 1.32
N LEU A 20 -15.11 -13.80 0.53
CA LEU A 20 -14.46 -15.03 0.07
C LEU A 20 -13.85 -15.81 1.22
N GLY A 21 -13.34 -15.13 2.26
CA GLY A 21 -12.89 -15.77 3.49
C GLY A 21 -13.99 -16.62 4.12
N GLY A 22 -15.19 -16.07 4.27
CA GLY A 22 -16.36 -16.80 4.76
C GLY A 22 -16.76 -17.97 3.86
N VAL A 23 -16.89 -17.74 2.54
CA VAL A 23 -17.27 -18.79 1.57
C VAL A 23 -16.27 -19.95 1.56
N VAL A 24 -14.97 -19.65 1.56
CA VAL A 24 -13.92 -20.69 1.60
C VAL A 24 -14.00 -21.49 2.90
N TYR A 25 -14.19 -20.81 4.04
CA TYR A 25 -14.32 -21.49 5.31
C TYR A 25 -15.58 -22.36 5.38
N ASP A 26 -16.73 -21.87 4.88
CA ASP A 26 -17.98 -22.64 4.84
C ASP A 26 -17.84 -23.91 3.99
N GLN A 27 -17.02 -23.88 2.93
CA GLN A 27 -16.82 -25.01 2.03
C GLN A 27 -15.72 -25.99 2.49
N THR A 28 -14.66 -25.49 3.13
CA THR A 28 -13.45 -26.27 3.42
C THR A 28 -13.22 -26.50 4.90
N GLY A 29 -13.87 -25.73 5.78
CA GLY A 29 -13.64 -25.71 7.22
C GLY A 29 -12.27 -25.13 7.62
N SER A 30 -11.53 -24.51 6.70
CA SER A 30 -10.18 -24.01 6.94
C SER A 30 -9.94 -22.65 6.28
N TYR A 31 -9.06 -21.85 6.89
CA TYR A 31 -8.57 -20.58 6.35
C TYR A 31 -7.21 -20.69 5.65
N ASP A 32 -6.59 -21.88 5.60
CA ASP A 32 -5.24 -22.04 5.04
C ASP A 32 -5.12 -21.50 3.62
N LEU A 33 -6.13 -21.77 2.78
CA LEU A 33 -6.18 -21.28 1.41
C LEU A 33 -6.28 -19.74 1.36
N VAL A 34 -7.08 -19.14 2.24
CA VAL A 34 -7.23 -17.68 2.36
C VAL A 34 -5.92 -17.03 2.78
N TRP A 35 -5.21 -17.66 3.72
CA TRP A 35 -3.89 -17.22 4.18
C TRP A 35 -2.85 -17.30 3.07
N GLN A 36 -2.80 -18.40 2.31
CA GLN A 36 -1.89 -18.56 1.17
C GLN A 36 -2.11 -17.48 0.11
N ILE A 37 -3.37 -17.20 -0.25
CA ILE A 37 -3.71 -16.12 -1.19
C ILE A 37 -3.27 -14.76 -0.65
N SER A 38 -3.51 -14.48 0.65
CA SER A 38 -3.14 -13.22 1.29
C SER A 38 -1.62 -12.99 1.29
N ILE A 39 -0.84 -14.05 1.56
CA ILE A 39 0.62 -14.01 1.48
C ILE A 39 1.06 -13.70 0.05
N LEU A 40 0.53 -14.41 -0.95
CA LEU A 40 0.89 -14.21 -2.36
C LEU A 40 0.60 -12.79 -2.83
N LEU A 41 -0.59 -12.25 -2.51
CA LEU A 41 -0.97 -10.88 -2.85
C LEU A 41 -0.05 -9.84 -2.17
N SER A 42 0.33 -10.08 -0.92
CA SER A 42 1.25 -9.19 -0.18
C SER A 42 2.64 -9.17 -0.81
N LEU A 43 3.15 -10.33 -1.25
CA LEU A 43 4.42 -10.42 -1.96
C LEU A 43 4.38 -9.73 -3.32
N LEU A 44 3.29 -9.90 -4.08
CA LEU A 44 3.09 -9.20 -5.35
C LEU A 44 3.02 -7.68 -5.14
N ALA A 45 2.29 -7.22 -4.12
CA ALA A 45 2.22 -5.81 -3.77
C ALA A 45 3.61 -5.25 -3.41
N ALA A 46 4.38 -5.97 -2.58
CA ALA A 46 5.74 -5.58 -2.24
C ALA A 46 6.65 -5.51 -3.47
N ALA A 47 6.59 -6.50 -4.36
CA ALA A 47 7.39 -6.52 -5.59
C ALA A 47 7.05 -5.37 -6.54
N LEU A 48 5.76 -5.07 -6.72
CA LEU A 48 5.30 -3.96 -7.57
C LEU A 48 5.68 -2.59 -6.99
N ASN A 49 5.68 -2.45 -5.66
CA ASN A 49 6.03 -1.20 -4.98
C ASN A 49 7.54 -1.05 -4.73
N TRP A 50 8.34 -2.10 -4.87
CA TRP A 50 9.79 -2.10 -4.56
C TRP A 50 10.59 -0.94 -5.18
N PRO A 51 10.39 -0.55 -6.46
CA PRO A 51 11.15 0.55 -7.06
C PRO A 51 10.75 1.96 -6.57
N SER A 52 9.60 2.09 -5.89
CA SER A 52 9.02 3.39 -5.52
C SER A 52 9.70 4.09 -4.33
N ALA A 53 10.64 3.41 -3.65
CA ALA A 53 11.41 3.98 -2.56
C ALA A 53 12.48 4.95 -3.11
N SER A 54 12.09 6.17 -3.47
CA SER A 54 13.04 7.27 -3.61
C SER A 54 13.37 7.78 -2.21
N ILE A 55 14.53 7.39 -1.68
CA ILE A 55 15.15 8.14 -0.58
C ILE A 55 15.38 9.55 -1.13
N PRO A 56 14.78 10.62 -0.57
CA PRO A 56 15.11 11.96 -1.02
C PRO A 56 16.63 12.12 -0.83
N PRO A 57 17.38 12.54 -1.86
CA PRO A 57 18.81 12.71 -1.69
C PRO A 57 19.02 13.66 -0.51
N LEU A 58 19.93 13.30 0.40
CA LEU A 58 20.22 14.07 1.61
C LEU A 58 20.44 15.56 1.30
N ALA A 59 20.97 15.87 0.12
CA ALA A 59 21.08 17.21 -0.45
C ALA A 59 19.73 17.96 -0.55
N ALA A 60 18.66 17.32 -1.02
CA ALA A 60 17.34 17.94 -1.13
C ALA A 60 16.70 18.26 0.23
N VAL A 61 16.96 17.43 1.25
CA VAL A 61 16.48 17.67 2.63
C VAL A 61 17.20 18.85 3.27
N ILE A 62 18.53 18.93 3.09
CA ILE A 62 19.38 19.99 3.63
C ILE A 62 19.06 21.34 2.96
N THR A 63 18.97 21.39 1.63
CA THR A 63 18.68 22.64 0.90
C THR A 63 17.31 23.22 1.28
N LYS A 64 16.29 22.37 1.51
CA LYS A 64 14.96 22.82 1.94
C LYS A 64 14.99 23.50 3.31
N HIS A 65 15.77 22.98 4.26
CA HIS A 65 15.86 23.56 5.60
C HIS A 65 16.73 24.83 5.61
N ILE A 66 17.82 24.87 4.85
CA ILE A 66 18.67 26.07 4.75
C ILE A 66 17.93 27.21 4.04
N SER A 67 17.22 26.93 2.94
CA SER A 67 16.42 27.93 2.24
C SER A 67 15.29 28.49 3.11
N SER A 68 14.70 27.67 3.98
CA SER A 68 13.67 28.12 4.93
C SER A 68 14.24 29.01 6.03
N ALA A 69 15.47 28.76 6.48
CA ALA A 69 16.14 29.59 7.49
C ALA A 69 16.58 30.93 6.90
N MET A 70 17.19 30.94 5.71
CA MET A 70 17.64 32.17 5.05
C MET A 70 16.49 33.12 4.67
N MET A 71 15.29 32.60 4.41
CA MET A 71 14.10 33.40 4.09
C MET A 71 13.42 33.99 5.34
N ALA A 72 13.69 33.45 6.54
CA ALA A 72 13.16 33.98 7.79
C ALA A 72 13.98 35.17 8.33
N ASP A 73 15.21 35.32 7.86
CA ASP A 73 16.18 36.34 8.27
C ASP A 73 16.26 37.56 7.32
N MET A 74 15.39 37.64 6.30
CA MET A 74 15.31 38.75 5.31
C MET A 74 13.99 39.50 5.43
#